data_AF-Q6V8Q9-F1
#
_entry.id   AF-Q6V8Q9-F1
#
_cell.length_a   1.000
_cell.length_b   1.000
_cell.length_c   1.000
_cell.angle_alpha   90.00
_cell.angle_beta   90.00
_cell.angle_gamma   90.00
#
_symmetry.space_group_name_H-M   'P 1'
#
loop_
_entity.id
_entity.type
_entity.pdbx_description
1 polymer ?
#
loop_
_entity_poly.entity_id
_entity_poly.type
_entity_poly.pdbx_seq_one_letter_code
_entity_poly.pdbx_strand_id
1 'polypeptide(L)'
;HKNGSLHDFLHLSDEYNKPLTWNSRVKIALGTARALECLHEVCSPSIIHKNIKSTNILLDVELNPHLSDAGLASSIPNSDQALDHNAGSGYSAPEVAMSGQYTLKSDVYGFGVVMLELLSGRKAFDNLKPRSEQSLVRWATPQLHDIDALSKMVDPELKGLYP
;
A
#
# COMPACT_ATOMS: atom_id res chain seq x y z
N HIS A 1 6.05 -22.29 -8.30
CA HIS A 1 5.62 -20.96 -8.74
C HIS A 1 5.40 -20.09 -7.51
N LYS A 2 6.13 -18.98 -7.36
CA LYS A 2 5.99 -18.12 -6.18
C LYS A 2 4.80 -17.18 -6.39
N ASN A 3 3.67 -17.52 -5.78
CA ASN A 3 2.64 -16.56 -5.40
C ASN A 3 3.19 -15.80 -4.18
N GLY A 4 3.14 -14.48 -4.19
CA GLY A 4 3.63 -13.63 -3.10
C GLY A 4 2.86 -12.33 -3.04
N SER A 5 2.97 -11.63 -1.91
CA SER A 5 2.37 -10.31 -1.73
C SER A 5 3.24 -9.22 -2.35
N LEU A 6 2.66 -8.08 -2.72
CA LEU A 6 3.40 -6.90 -3.18
C LEU A 6 4.49 -6.50 -2.17
N HIS A 7 4.23 -6.70 -0.86
CA HIS A 7 5.23 -6.49 0.18
C HIS A 7 6.49 -7.33 -0.06
N ASP A 8 6.32 -8.62 -0.38
CA ASP A 8 7.43 -9.53 -0.63
C ASP A 8 8.25 -9.11 -1.85
N PHE A 9 7.56 -8.68 -2.92
CA PHE A 9 8.22 -8.22 -4.15
C PHE A 9 8.96 -6.87 -3.99
N LEU A 10 8.52 -6.00 -3.09
CA LEU A 10 9.18 -4.71 -2.84
C LEU A 10 10.27 -4.79 -1.79
N HIS A 11 10.09 -5.60 -0.74
CA HIS A 11 10.85 -5.46 0.51
C HIS A 11 11.68 -6.68 0.91
N LEU A 12 11.44 -7.85 0.31
CA LEU A 12 12.23 -9.05 0.58
C LEU A 12 13.25 -9.25 -0.54
N SER A 13 14.52 -8.97 -0.23
CA SER A 13 15.63 -9.31 -1.11
C SER A 13 15.86 -10.82 -1.07
N ASP A 14 15.52 -11.50 -2.16
CA ASP A 14 16.02 -12.84 -2.44
C ASP A 14 16.94 -12.71 -3.66
N GLU A 15 18.08 -13.41 -3.69
CA GLU A 15 19.06 -13.34 -4.81
C GLU A 15 18.41 -13.66 -6.18
N TYR A 16 17.23 -14.26 -6.15
CA TYR A 16 16.44 -14.66 -7.31
C TYR A 16 15.31 -13.69 -7.69
N ASN A 17 14.99 -12.71 -6.84
CA ASN A 17 13.91 -11.74 -7.09
C ASN A 17 14.48 -10.44 -7.66
N LYS A 18 14.33 -10.25 -8.97
CA LYS A 18 14.62 -8.96 -9.60
C LYS A 18 13.65 -7.88 -9.07
N PRO A 19 14.12 -6.64 -8.82
CA PRO A 19 13.24 -5.54 -8.47
C PRO A 19 12.13 -5.34 -9.50
N LEU A 20 10.94 -4.94 -9.04
CA LEU A 20 9.83 -4.61 -9.92
C LEU A 20 10.21 -3.43 -10.82
N THR A 21 10.06 -3.62 -12.14
CA THR A 21 10.24 -2.54 -13.12
C THR A 21 9.17 -1.46 -12.96
N TRP A 22 9.41 -0.27 -13.50
CA TRP A 22 8.41 0.80 -13.53
C TRP A 22 7.07 0.34 -14.14
N ASN A 23 7.11 -0.33 -15.30
CA ASN A 23 5.91 -0.82 -15.97
C ASN A 23 5.15 -1.84 -15.13
N SER A 24 5.86 -2.72 -14.41
CA SER A 24 5.24 -3.65 -13.47
C SER A 24 4.55 -2.91 -12.33
N ARG A 25 5.20 -1.89 -11.75
CA ARG A 25 4.62 -1.08 -10.66
C ARG A 25 3.36 -0.34 -11.11
N VAL A 26 3.37 0.25 -12.30
CA VAL A 26 2.19 0.93 -12.89
C VAL A 26 1.06 -0.08 -13.17
N LYS A 27 1.40 -1.26 -13.72
CA LYS A 27 0.42 -2.34 -13.95
C LYS A 27 -0.26 -2.77 -12.64
N ILE A 28 0.52 -2.95 -11.58
CA ILE A 28 0.03 -3.31 -10.25
C ILE A 28 -0.85 -2.20 -9.69
N ALA A 29 -0.41 -0.93 -9.71
CA ALA A 29 -1.22 0.19 -9.23
C ALA A 29 -2.58 0.26 -9.95
N LEU A 30 -2.57 0.14 -11.28
CA LEU A 30 -3.79 0.17 -12.09
C LEU A 30 -4.72 -1.01 -11.79
N GLY A 31 -4.17 -2.23 -11.69
CA GLY A 31 -4.97 -3.42 -11.37
C GLY A 31 -5.60 -3.34 -9.97
N THR A 32 -4.84 -2.88 -8.98
CA THR A 32 -5.33 -2.66 -7.62
C THR A 32 -6.42 -1.59 -7.58
N ALA A 33 -6.26 -0.48 -8.32
CA ALA A 33 -7.28 0.56 -8.42
C ALA A 33 -8.58 0.05 -9.02
N ARG A 34 -8.51 -0.78 -10.08
CA ARG A 34 -9.69 -1.41 -10.69
C ARG A 34 -10.39 -2.39 -9.74
N ALA A 35 -9.62 -3.17 -8.98
CA ALA A 35 -10.20 -4.05 -7.98
C ALA A 35 -10.92 -3.24 -6.88
N LEU A 36 -10.35 -2.13 -6.46
CA LEU A 36 -10.96 -1.25 -5.47
C LEU A 36 -12.23 -0.54 -6.00
N GLU A 37 -12.20 -0.04 -7.24
CA GLU A 37 -13.36 0.50 -7.95
C GLU A 37 -14.51 -0.51 -8.02
N CYS A 38 -14.20 -1.78 -8.32
CA CYS A 38 -15.20 -2.85 -8.34
C CYS A 38 -15.90 -2.99 -6.98
N LEU A 39 -15.14 -3.00 -5.88
CA LEU A 39 -15.70 -3.08 -4.52
C LEU A 39 -16.55 -1.86 -4.16
N HIS A 40 -16.12 -0.66 -4.54
CA HIS A 40 -16.75 0.60 -4.13
C HIS A 40 -17.99 0.95 -4.96
N GLU A 41 -17.91 0.75 -6.28
CA GLU A 41 -18.91 1.30 -7.22
C GLU A 41 -19.72 0.21 -7.93
N VAL A 42 -19.16 -0.99 -8.14
CA VAL A 42 -19.83 -2.07 -8.89
C VAL A 42 -20.60 -3.01 -7.96
N CYS A 43 -20.07 -3.30 -6.78
CA CYS A 43 -20.79 -4.09 -5.77
C CYS A 43 -21.99 -3.32 -5.21
N SER A 44 -23.12 -4.02 -5.04
CA SER A 44 -24.33 -3.48 -4.42
C SER A 44 -24.80 -4.40 -3.29
N PRO A 45 -24.69 -4.00 -2.01
CA PRO A 45 -24.16 -2.70 -1.56
C PRO A 45 -22.64 -2.56 -1.75
N SER A 46 -22.14 -1.32 -1.78
CA SER A 46 -20.71 -1.03 -1.82
C SER A 46 -19.97 -1.71 -0.66
N ILE A 47 -18.79 -2.25 -0.94
CA ILE A 47 -17.97 -3.01 0.00
C ILE A 47 -16.74 -2.17 0.38
N ILE A 48 -16.56 -1.92 1.68
CA ILE A 48 -15.32 -1.33 2.22
C ILE A 48 -14.36 -2.47 2.53
N HIS A 49 -13.14 -2.42 1.98
CA HIS A 49 -12.13 -3.44 2.18
C HIS A 49 -11.54 -3.43 3.61
N LYS A 50 -11.29 -2.24 4.17
CA LYS A 50 -10.80 -1.97 5.54
C LYS A 50 -9.35 -2.39 5.84
N ASN A 51 -8.63 -2.95 4.88
CA ASN A 51 -7.31 -3.55 5.11
C ASN A 51 -6.43 -3.50 3.86
N ILE A 52 -6.46 -2.35 3.17
CA ILE A 52 -5.59 -2.11 2.00
C ILE A 52 -4.16 -1.86 2.48
N LYS A 53 -3.27 -2.80 2.15
CA LYS A 53 -1.83 -2.74 2.41
C LYS A 53 -1.09 -3.69 1.47
N SER A 54 0.22 -3.49 1.29
CA SER A 54 1.01 -4.27 0.33
C SER A 54 1.06 -5.78 0.63
N THR A 55 0.88 -6.19 1.89
CA THR A 55 0.79 -7.63 2.25
C THR A 55 -0.49 -8.31 1.76
N ASN A 56 -1.55 -7.53 1.50
CA ASN A 56 -2.86 -8.03 1.08
C ASN A 56 -3.13 -7.80 -0.42
N ILE A 57 -2.09 -7.42 -1.16
CA ILE A 57 -2.12 -7.34 -2.62
C ILE A 57 -1.28 -8.50 -3.11
N LEU A 58 -1.93 -9.60 -3.45
CA LEU A 58 -1.26 -10.81 -3.95
C LEU A 58 -0.98 -10.64 -5.45
N LEU A 59 0.21 -11.08 -5.89
CA LEU A 59 0.59 -11.05 -7.29
C LEU A 59 0.61 -12.48 -7.84
N ASP A 60 -0.05 -12.67 -8.99
CA ASP A 60 0.05 -13.92 -9.74
C ASP A 60 1.35 -13.98 -10.57
N VAL A 61 1.50 -15.06 -11.35
CA VAL A 61 2.70 -15.32 -12.17
C VAL A 61 2.94 -14.27 -13.26
N GLU A 62 1.92 -13.50 -13.64
CA GLU A 62 2.01 -12.41 -14.62
C GLU A 62 2.07 -11.03 -13.96
N LEU A 63 2.21 -10.99 -12.62
CA LEU A 63 2.17 -9.78 -11.80
C LEU A 63 0.83 -9.02 -11.90
N ASN A 64 -0.28 -9.72 -12.15
CA ASN A 64 -1.59 -9.12 -11.97
C ASN A 64 -1.92 -9.10 -10.45
N PRO A 65 -2.41 -7.97 -9.92
CA PRO A 65 -2.74 -7.86 -8.50
C PRO A 65 -4.13 -8.42 -8.19
N HIS A 66 -4.24 -9.06 -7.03
CA HIS A 66 -5.47 -9.59 -6.46
C HIS A 66 -5.59 -9.10 -5.01
N LEU A 67 -6.69 -8.43 -4.67
CA LEU A 67 -6.96 -8.01 -3.29
C LEU A 67 -7.38 -9.22 -2.44
N SER A 68 -6.71 -9.44 -1.32
CA SER A 68 -7.05 -10.47 -0.33
C SER A 68 -7.61 -9.85 0.96
N ASP A 69 -8.26 -10.66 1.78
CA ASP A 69 -8.68 -10.30 3.14
C ASP A 69 -9.67 -9.13 3.24
N ALA A 70 -10.44 -8.89 2.16
CA ALA A 70 -11.52 -7.92 2.14
C ALA A 70 -12.54 -8.23 3.24
N GLY A 71 -12.83 -7.25 4.10
CA GLY A 71 -13.84 -7.40 5.15
C GLY A 71 -13.45 -8.32 6.33
N LEU A 72 -12.27 -8.94 6.36
CA LEU A 72 -11.85 -9.77 7.49
C LEU A 72 -11.55 -8.96 8.76
N ALA A 73 -11.32 -7.65 8.63
CA ALA A 73 -11.10 -6.76 9.77
C ALA A 73 -12.33 -6.62 10.70
N SER A 74 -13.54 -6.97 10.24
CA SER A 74 -14.76 -6.92 11.08
C SER A 74 -14.99 -8.14 11.97
N SER A 75 -14.18 -9.20 11.85
CA SER A 75 -14.37 -10.44 12.62
C SER A 75 -13.56 -10.49 13.92
N ILE A 76 -12.80 -9.44 14.26
CA ILE A 76 -12.06 -9.35 15.53
C ILE A 76 -12.97 -8.68 16.56
N PRO A 77 -13.48 -9.39 17.59
CA PRO A 77 -14.47 -8.85 18.53
C PRO A 77 -13.93 -7.76 19.46
N ASN A 78 -12.63 -7.44 19.39
CA ASN A 78 -11.96 -6.53 20.30
C ASN A 78 -11.43 -5.32 19.51
N SER A 79 -12.20 -4.24 19.54
CA SER A 79 -11.83 -2.93 19.00
C SER A 79 -10.44 -2.48 19.47
N ASP A 80 -10.00 -2.88 20.66
CA ASP A 80 -8.72 -2.44 21.23
C ASP A 80 -7.50 -3.15 20.60
N GLN A 81 -7.64 -4.38 20.09
CA GLN A 81 -6.52 -5.10 19.47
C GLN A 81 -6.35 -4.76 17.98
N ALA A 82 -7.44 -4.44 17.27
CA ALA A 82 -7.38 -4.02 15.88
C ALA A 82 -6.76 -2.61 15.71
N LEU A 83 -6.98 -1.73 16.69
CA LEU A 83 -6.37 -0.40 16.72
C LEU A 83 -4.84 -0.49 16.89
N ASP A 84 -4.35 -1.36 17.77
CA ASP A 84 -2.92 -1.48 18.07
C ASP A 84 -2.12 -2.13 16.92
N HIS A 85 -2.69 -3.12 16.23
CA HIS A 85 -2.02 -3.78 15.10
C HIS A 85 -1.95 -2.94 13.81
N ASN A 86 -2.94 -2.08 13.56
CA ASN A 86 -2.99 -1.25 12.34
C ASN A 86 -2.48 0.18 12.53
N ALA A 87 -2.49 0.74 13.74
CA ALA A 87 -1.94 2.08 14.00
C ALA A 87 -0.42 2.16 13.72
N GLY A 88 0.30 1.06 13.96
CA GLY A 88 1.74 0.95 13.64
C GLY A 88 2.05 0.55 12.19
N SER A 89 1.06 0.19 11.37
CA SER A 89 1.31 -0.36 10.02
C SER A 89 1.55 0.72 8.95
N GLY A 90 1.21 1.97 9.21
CA GLY A 90 1.42 3.09 8.28
C GLY A 90 0.32 3.32 7.22
N TYR A 91 -0.69 2.45 7.14
CA TYR A 91 -1.80 2.54 6.15
C TYR A 91 -3.10 3.14 6.68
N SER A 92 -3.21 3.33 8.00
CA SER A 92 -4.45 3.80 8.63
C SER A 92 -4.71 5.26 8.30
N ALA A 93 -5.90 5.54 7.76
CA ALA A 93 -6.36 6.91 7.51
C ALA A 93 -6.52 7.68 8.83
N PRO A 94 -6.33 9.01 8.85
CA PRO A 94 -6.41 9.81 10.08
C PRO A 94 -7.74 9.66 10.82
N GLU A 95 -8.86 9.60 10.10
CA GLU A 95 -10.19 9.41 10.66
C GLU A 95 -10.38 8.01 11.27
N VAL A 96 -9.75 6.98 10.68
CA VAL A 96 -9.75 5.61 11.23
C VAL A 96 -8.93 5.57 12.50
N ALA A 97 -7.75 6.19 12.51
CA ALA A 97 -6.89 6.23 13.69
C ALA A 97 -7.53 7.01 14.86
N MET A 98 -8.32 8.05 14.55
CA MET A 98 -8.98 8.89 15.55
C MET A 98 -10.29 8.30 16.09
N SER A 99 -11.09 7.67 15.23
CA SER A 99 -12.47 7.27 15.56
C SER A 99 -12.79 5.78 15.39
N GLY A 100 -11.87 5.02 14.77
CA GLY A 100 -12.11 3.62 14.37
C GLY A 100 -13.09 3.46 13.20
N GLN A 101 -13.62 4.55 12.63
CA GLN A 101 -14.61 4.48 11.58
C GLN A 101 -13.96 4.28 10.20
N TYR A 102 -14.25 3.13 9.59
CA TYR A 102 -13.83 2.82 8.23
C TYR A 102 -14.85 3.32 7.22
N THR A 103 -14.35 3.90 6.13
CA THR A 103 -15.13 4.45 5.01
C THR A 103 -14.52 4.03 3.67
N LEU A 104 -15.24 4.22 2.57
CA LEU A 104 -14.66 4.06 1.22
C LEU A 104 -13.42 4.95 1.04
N LYS A 105 -13.41 6.15 1.65
CA LYS A 105 -12.25 7.07 1.60
C LYS A 105 -11.05 6.57 2.42
N SER A 106 -11.28 5.81 3.49
CA SER A 106 -10.19 5.19 4.23
C SER A 106 -9.45 4.11 3.42
N ASP A 107 -10.16 3.37 2.55
CA ASP A 107 -9.51 2.46 1.60
C ASP A 107 -8.69 3.23 0.56
N VAL A 108 -9.21 4.36 0.06
CA VAL A 108 -8.50 5.23 -0.89
C VAL A 108 -7.21 5.77 -0.26
N TYR A 109 -7.24 6.15 1.02
CA TYR A 109 -6.05 6.55 1.75
C TYR A 109 -5.02 5.41 1.81
N GLY A 110 -5.44 4.20 2.22
CA GLY A 110 -4.57 3.02 2.26
C GLY A 110 -3.97 2.69 0.89
N PHE A 111 -4.75 2.82 -0.18
CA PHE A 111 -4.28 2.68 -1.55
C PHE A 111 -3.24 3.76 -1.92
N GLY A 112 -3.44 5.00 -1.49
CA GLY A 112 -2.44 6.07 -1.64
C GLY A 112 -1.10 5.73 -0.97
N VAL A 113 -1.12 5.10 0.19
CA VAL A 113 0.10 4.61 0.85
C VAL A 113 0.77 3.51 0.02
N VAL A 114 0.01 2.57 -0.54
CA VAL A 114 0.54 1.55 -1.47
C VAL A 114 1.18 2.19 -2.72
N MET A 115 0.58 3.25 -3.26
CA MET A 115 1.17 3.98 -4.39
C MET A 115 2.52 4.63 -4.01
N LEU A 116 2.66 5.14 -2.77
CA LEU A 116 3.94 5.64 -2.28
C LEU A 116 4.98 4.51 -2.16
N GLU A 117 4.59 3.33 -1.67
CA GLU A 117 5.51 2.18 -1.63
C GLU A 117 5.97 1.77 -3.04
N LEU A 118 5.04 1.73 -4.00
CA LEU A 118 5.36 1.44 -5.40
C LEU A 118 6.29 2.51 -6.00
N LEU A 119 6.09 3.79 -5.70
CA LEU A 119 6.94 4.86 -6.20
C LEU A 119 8.35 4.80 -5.61
N SER A 120 8.46 4.64 -4.28
CA SER A 120 9.71 4.87 -3.56
C SER A 120 10.45 3.63 -3.12
N GLY A 121 9.85 2.44 -3.24
CA GLY A 121 10.41 1.18 -2.71
C GLY A 121 10.56 1.15 -1.19
N ARG A 122 9.95 2.10 -0.47
CA ARG A 122 10.03 2.19 1.00
C ARG A 122 8.84 1.49 1.62
N LYS A 123 9.02 0.91 2.81
CA LYS A 123 7.92 0.36 3.61
C LYS A 123 7.02 1.48 4.11
N ALA A 124 5.72 1.23 4.21
CA ALA A 124 4.76 2.18 4.81
C ALA A 124 5.15 2.61 6.24
N PHE A 125 5.72 1.69 7.01
CA PHE A 125 6.37 1.95 8.28
C PHE A 125 7.70 1.21 8.40
N ASP A 126 8.77 1.90 8.78
CA ASP A 126 10.12 1.32 8.94
C ASP A 126 10.77 1.80 10.25
N ASN A 127 10.82 0.92 11.26
CA ASN A 127 11.39 1.24 12.57
C ASN A 127 12.92 1.39 12.57
N LEU A 128 13.60 0.95 11.50
CA LEU A 128 15.05 1.07 11.34
C LEU A 128 15.46 2.47 10.86
N LYS A 129 14.51 3.27 10.36
CA LYS A 129 14.74 4.66 9.94
C LYS A 129 14.73 5.62 11.13
N PRO A 130 15.34 6.81 10.99
CA PRO A 130 15.19 7.90 11.96
C PRO A 130 13.71 8.21 12.21
N ARG A 131 13.35 8.59 13.45
CA ARG A 131 11.95 8.81 13.86
C ARG A 131 11.15 9.66 12.86
N SER A 132 11.74 10.72 12.32
CA SER A 132 11.14 11.61 11.31
C SER A 132 10.67 10.87 10.04
N GLU A 133 11.36 9.80 9.66
CA GLU A 133 11.19 9.05 8.43
C GLU A 133 10.54 7.66 8.60
N GLN A 134 10.23 7.26 9.83
CA GLN A 134 9.63 5.94 10.07
C GLN A 134 8.26 5.78 9.40
N SER A 135 7.48 6.87 9.31
CA SER A 135 6.21 6.89 8.56
C SER A 135 6.45 7.37 7.15
N LEU A 136 6.13 6.52 6.17
CA LEU A 136 6.26 6.85 4.75
C LEU A 136 5.43 8.07 4.37
N VAL A 137 4.19 8.14 4.83
CA VAL A 137 3.30 9.28 4.59
C VAL A 137 3.93 10.56 5.13
N ARG A 138 4.40 10.56 6.38
CA ARG A 138 5.00 11.75 7.00
C ARG A 138 6.25 12.23 6.26
N TRP A 139 7.06 11.30 5.78
CA TRP A 139 8.24 11.62 4.96
C TRP A 139 7.86 12.14 3.57
N ALA A 140 6.83 11.57 2.95
CA ALA A 140 6.40 11.91 1.59
C ALA A 140 5.63 13.24 1.51
N THR A 141 4.73 13.52 2.45
CA THR A 141 3.78 14.66 2.38
C THR A 141 4.44 16.00 2.02
N PRO A 142 5.58 16.42 2.62
CA PRO A 142 6.21 17.70 2.28
C PRO A 142 6.73 17.79 0.84
N GLN A 143 6.93 16.65 0.17
CA GLN A 143 7.54 16.54 -1.15
C GLN A 143 6.49 16.40 -2.27
N LEU A 144 5.23 16.07 -1.95
CA LEU A 144 4.18 15.79 -2.94
C LEU A 144 3.73 17.02 -3.76
N HIS A 145 4.09 18.23 -3.33
CA HIS A 145 3.69 19.47 -3.98
C HIS A 145 4.70 20.00 -5.01
N ASP A 146 5.85 19.34 -5.15
CA ASP A 146 6.96 19.78 -6.00
C ASP A 146 7.42 18.62 -6.89
N ILE A 147 7.40 18.82 -8.21
CA ILE A 147 7.78 17.78 -9.19
C ILE A 147 9.27 17.42 -9.09
N ASP A 148 10.11 18.38 -8.75
CA ASP A 148 11.55 18.14 -8.56
C ASP A 148 11.79 17.36 -7.26
N ALA A 149 10.95 17.58 -6.24
CA ALA A 149 10.98 16.79 -5.02
C ALA A 149 10.43 15.36 -5.23
N LEU A 150 9.37 15.20 -6.03
CA LEU A 150 8.81 13.90 -6.40
C LEU A 150 9.84 13.02 -7.11
N SER A 151 10.63 13.57 -8.03
CA SER A 151 11.69 12.80 -8.71
C SER A 151 12.73 12.22 -7.74
N LYS A 152 13.00 12.91 -6.62
CA LYS A 152 13.93 12.46 -5.57
C LYS A 152 13.34 11.36 -4.68
N MET A 153 12.02 11.15 -4.74
CA MET A 153 11.36 10.08 -3.99
C MET A 153 11.39 8.74 -4.72
N VAL A 154 11.67 8.75 -6.03
CA VAL A 154 11.63 7.55 -6.87
C VAL A 154 12.65 6.53 -6.38
N ASP A 155 12.22 5.27 -6.36
CA ASP A 155 13.04 4.14 -5.93
C ASP A 155 14.38 4.07 -6.72
N PRO A 156 15.54 4.12 -6.03
CA PRO A 156 16.84 3.98 -6.66
C PRO A 156 17.03 2.68 -7.46
N GLU A 157 16.33 1.60 -7.09
CA GLU A 157 16.38 0.31 -7.80
C GLU A 157 15.80 0.39 -9.23
N LEU A 158 15.02 1.43 -9.53
CA LEU A 158 14.56 1.70 -10.89
C LEU A 158 15.68 2.26 -11.80
N LYS A 159 16.81 2.73 -11.24
CA LYS A 159 18.01 3.16 -11.99
C LYS A 159 17.72 4.19 -13.11
N GLY A 160 16.74 5.06 -12.91
CA GLY A 160 16.32 6.04 -13.92
C GLY A 160 15.49 5.47 -15.07
N LEU A 161 15.06 4.20 -15.00
CA LEU A 161 14.22 3.54 -16.02
C LEU A 161 12.73 3.82 -15.78
N TYR A 162 12.37 5.09 -15.83
CA TYR A 162 11.01 5.61 -15.74
C TYR A 162 10.89 6.85 -16.66
N PRO A 163 9.68 7.25 -17.07
CA PRO A 163 9.47 8.34 -18.03
C PRO A 163 10.04 9.70 -17.59
#